data_AF-A0A085ZCU8-F1
#
_entry.id   AF-A0A085ZCU8-F1
#
_cell.length_a   1.000
_cell.length_b   1.000
_cell.length_c   1.000
_cell.angle_alpha   90.00
_cell.angle_beta   90.00
_cell.angle_gamma   90.00
#
_symmetry.space_group_name_H-M   'P 1'
#
loop_
_entity.id
_entity.type
_entity.pdbx_description
1 polymer ?
#
loop_
_entity_poly.entity_id
_entity_poly.type
_entity_poly.pdbx_seq_one_letter_code
_entity_poly.pdbx_strand_id
1 'polypeptide(L)'
;MSSNIKITRICQHCGHEFVAKTTVTKYCGDDCAKRAYKARIKKQKIAESEVETQKLRNTPYVAVKTLESLTVREAAVMLQCDPRTIYDMIEQGRLNAINLSVRKTRIHKKDIDALFSNKSTIVNSQNSSVDFDKQPSKKDCYTVGEILSRYGIADATLRRIISIHKIPKYSNGKFVYIAKQDIDSIFKRLIVEDS
;
A
#
# COMPACT_ATOMS: atom_id res chain seq x y z
N MET A 1 3.13 42.22 -65.68
CA MET A 1 3.92 43.13 -64.81
C MET A 1 4.90 42.30 -63.99
N SER A 2 6.13 42.14 -64.47
CA SER A 2 7.21 41.49 -63.71
C SER A 2 7.94 42.55 -62.91
N SER A 3 7.56 42.73 -61.65
CA SER A 3 8.34 43.54 -60.73
C SER A 3 9.65 42.79 -60.45
N ASN A 4 10.78 43.37 -60.88
CA ASN A 4 12.13 42.84 -60.65
C ASN A 4 12.53 43.13 -59.19
N ILE A 5 11.83 42.46 -58.27
CA ILE A 5 11.95 42.66 -56.83
C ILE A 5 13.23 41.96 -56.37
N LYS A 6 14.11 42.70 -55.69
CA LYS A 6 15.27 42.16 -54.98
C LYS A 6 15.18 42.62 -53.54
N ILE A 7 15.01 41.67 -52.61
CA ILE A 7 14.85 41.93 -51.18
C ILE A 7 15.91 41.11 -50.45
N THR A 8 16.60 41.70 -49.48
CA THR A 8 17.49 40.94 -48.59
C THR A 8 16.67 40.21 -47.52
N ARG A 9 16.92 38.91 -47.35
CA ARG A 9 16.24 38.06 -46.37
C ARG A 9 17.23 37.14 -45.67
N ILE A 10 16.90 36.71 -44.46
CA ILE A 10 17.67 35.72 -43.70
C ILE A 10 17.06 34.34 -43.94
N CYS A 11 17.90 33.35 -44.27
CA CYS A 11 17.47 31.97 -44.47
C CYS A 11 17.00 31.34 -43.17
N GLN A 12 15.77 30.81 -43.15
CA GLN A 12 15.18 30.18 -41.96
C GLN A 12 15.85 28.87 -41.54
N HIS A 13 16.76 28.31 -42.36
CA HIS A 13 17.49 27.09 -42.06
C HIS A 13 18.93 27.35 -41.59
N CYS A 14 19.73 28.07 -42.38
CA CYS A 14 21.15 28.31 -42.08
C CYS A 14 21.43 29.67 -41.43
N GLY A 15 20.46 30.59 -41.40
CA GLY A 15 20.65 31.92 -40.80
C GLY A 15 21.46 32.90 -41.64
N HIS A 16 21.92 32.54 -42.83
CA HIS A 16 22.64 33.45 -43.71
C HIS A 16 21.71 34.41 -44.46
N GLU A 17 22.20 35.63 -44.69
CA GLU A 17 21.55 36.63 -45.51
C GLU A 17 21.69 36.27 -47.00
N PHE A 18 20.61 36.45 -47.76
CA PHE A 18 20.57 36.20 -49.20
C PHE A 18 19.61 37.18 -49.91
N VAL A 19 19.80 37.35 -51.21
CA VAL A 19 18.95 38.21 -52.03
C VAL A 19 17.81 37.37 -52.63
N ALA A 20 16.61 37.62 -52.16
CA ALA A 20 15.37 37.04 -52.64
C ALA A 20 14.81 37.77 -53.85
N LYS A 21 14.30 37.01 -54.84
CA LYS A 21 13.60 37.54 -56.02
C LYS A 21 12.07 37.62 -55.85
N THR A 22 11.55 37.05 -54.75
CA THR A 22 10.11 37.04 -54.43
C THR A 22 9.91 37.25 -52.94
N THR A 23 8.76 37.80 -52.56
CA THR A 23 8.40 38.12 -51.16
C THR A 23 8.20 36.87 -50.28
N VAL A 24 7.92 35.72 -50.88
CA VAL A 24 7.57 34.47 -50.18
C VAL A 24 8.75 33.51 -49.96
N THR A 25 9.93 33.83 -50.48
CA THR A 25 11.12 32.96 -50.33
C THR A 25 11.60 32.91 -48.88
N LYS A 26 11.78 31.70 -48.36
CA LYS A 26 12.15 31.43 -46.96
C LYS A 26 13.58 30.95 -46.77
N TYR A 27 14.21 30.45 -47.84
CA TYR A 27 15.51 29.79 -47.80
C TYR A 27 16.41 30.33 -48.91
N CYS A 28 17.72 30.32 -48.66
CA CYS A 28 18.73 30.80 -49.62
C CYS A 28 18.91 29.88 -50.84
N GLY A 29 18.39 28.64 -50.80
CA GLY A 29 18.44 27.69 -51.90
C GLY A 29 17.77 26.35 -51.58
N ASP A 30 17.78 25.47 -52.58
CA ASP A 30 17.10 24.17 -52.57
C ASP A 30 17.59 23.22 -51.47
N ASP A 31 18.91 23.19 -51.21
CA ASP A 31 19.49 22.33 -50.17
C ASP A 31 18.98 22.73 -48.78
N CYS A 32 18.97 24.03 -48.45
CA CYS A 32 18.40 24.52 -47.20
C CYS A 32 16.89 24.25 -47.10
N ALA A 33 16.15 24.37 -48.19
CA ALA A 33 14.72 24.04 -48.21
C ALA A 33 14.47 22.53 -47.95
N LYS A 34 15.25 21.65 -48.59
CA LYS A 34 15.17 20.18 -48.39
C LYS A 34 15.54 19.78 -46.95
N ARG A 35 16.59 20.37 -46.39
CA ARG A 35 16.99 20.10 -44.99
C ARG A 35 15.93 20.59 -43.99
N ALA A 36 15.40 21.79 -44.18
CA ALA A 36 14.31 22.32 -43.36
C ALA A 36 13.05 21.45 -43.44
N TYR A 37 12.70 20.96 -44.63
CA TYR A 37 11.59 20.02 -44.81
C TYR A 37 11.81 18.73 -44.00
N LYS A 38 12.98 18.10 -44.14
CA LYS A 38 13.33 16.87 -43.38
C LYS A 38 13.31 17.11 -41.86
N ALA A 39 13.83 18.25 -41.41
CA ALA A 39 13.81 18.63 -39.99
C ALA A 39 12.38 18.79 -39.46
N ARG A 40 11.48 19.41 -40.24
CA ARG A 40 10.05 19.54 -39.88
C ARG A 40 9.39 18.17 -39.74
N ILE A 41 9.59 17.28 -40.72
CA ILE A 41 9.02 15.91 -40.68
C ILE A 41 9.57 15.14 -39.47
N LYS A 42 10.87 15.24 -39.17
CA LYS A 42 11.45 14.60 -37.99
C LYS A 42 10.82 15.12 -36.69
N LYS A 43 10.66 16.45 -36.54
CA LYS A 43 10.01 17.06 -35.37
C LYS A 43 8.55 16.60 -35.23
N GLN A 44 7.82 16.50 -36.34
CA GLN A 44 6.45 16.01 -36.34
C GLN A 44 6.36 14.58 -35.82
N LYS A 45 7.20 13.66 -36.32
CA LYS A 45 7.23 12.27 -35.86
C LYS A 45 7.57 12.13 -34.36
N ILE A 46 8.50 12.96 -33.87
CA ILE A 46 8.85 12.98 -32.44
C ILE A 46 7.65 13.46 -31.62
N ALA A 47 6.99 14.55 -32.03
CA ALA A 47 5.81 15.06 -31.34
C ALA A 47 4.64 14.05 -31.33
N GLU A 48 4.40 13.35 -32.45
CA GLU A 48 3.40 12.28 -32.53
C GLU A 48 3.70 11.14 -31.54
N SER A 49 4.96 10.71 -31.45
CA SER A 49 5.41 9.68 -30.50
C SER A 49 5.30 10.13 -29.03
N GLU A 50 5.64 11.38 -28.74
CA GLU A 50 5.48 11.95 -27.38
C GLU A 50 4.00 12.01 -26.98
N VAL A 51 3.11 12.41 -27.88
CA VAL A 51 1.66 12.44 -27.65
C VAL A 51 1.11 11.03 -27.40
N GLU A 52 1.55 10.03 -28.16
CA GLU A 52 1.17 8.63 -27.95
C GLU A 52 1.64 8.12 -26.58
N THR A 53 2.89 8.41 -26.21
CA THR A 53 3.46 8.06 -24.91
C THR A 53 2.70 8.70 -23.75
N GLN A 54 2.33 9.99 -23.89
CA GLN A 54 1.55 10.70 -22.90
C GLN A 54 0.13 10.14 -22.76
N LYS A 55 -0.53 9.76 -23.87
CA LYS A 55 -1.84 9.09 -23.83
C LYS A 55 -1.76 7.80 -23.04
N LEU A 56 -0.76 6.94 -23.29
CA LEU A 56 -0.59 5.68 -22.55
C LEU A 56 -0.37 5.91 -21.04
N ARG A 57 0.39 6.94 -20.66
CA ARG A 57 0.58 7.31 -19.24
C ARG A 57 -0.69 7.82 -18.58
N ASN A 58 -1.54 8.55 -19.30
CA ASN A 58 -2.71 9.23 -18.74
C ASN A 58 -4.01 8.40 -18.80
N THR A 59 -4.09 7.43 -19.71
CA THR A 59 -5.24 6.52 -19.86
C THR A 59 -5.64 5.79 -18.55
N PRO A 60 -4.72 5.30 -17.69
CA PRO A 60 -5.13 4.59 -16.47
C PRO A 60 -5.85 5.48 -15.45
N TYR A 61 -5.71 6.81 -15.50
CA TYR A 61 -6.32 7.69 -14.48
C TYR A 61 -7.76 8.09 -14.82
N VAL A 62 -8.06 8.39 -16.09
CA VAL A 62 -9.37 8.94 -16.50
C VAL A 62 -10.47 7.87 -16.49
N ALA A 63 -10.15 6.64 -16.91
CA ALA A 63 -11.13 5.54 -16.98
C ALA A 63 -11.64 5.09 -15.59
N VAL A 64 -10.82 5.28 -14.55
CA VAL A 64 -11.13 4.84 -13.18
C VAL A 64 -12.19 5.73 -12.51
N LYS A 65 -12.29 7.01 -12.91
CA LYS A 65 -13.13 7.98 -12.21
C LYS A 65 -14.63 7.80 -12.49
N THR A 66 -15.00 7.19 -13.62
CA THR A 66 -16.40 7.07 -14.06
C THR A 66 -17.08 5.78 -13.60
N LEU A 67 -16.33 4.79 -13.12
CA LEU A 67 -16.89 3.51 -12.69
C LEU A 67 -17.34 3.58 -11.22
N GLU A 68 -18.57 3.11 -10.96
CA GLU A 68 -19.13 2.99 -9.60
C GLU A 68 -18.46 1.86 -8.79
N SER A 69 -17.91 0.86 -9.51
CA SER A 69 -17.17 -0.25 -8.94
C SER A 69 -15.77 -0.33 -9.53
N LEU A 70 -14.79 -0.49 -8.66
CA LEU A 70 -13.37 -0.45 -8.94
C LEU A 70 -12.79 -1.85 -8.82
N THR A 71 -11.80 -2.17 -9.64
CA THR A 71 -10.91 -3.31 -9.37
C THR A 71 -9.97 -2.97 -8.22
N VAL A 72 -9.36 -4.00 -7.61
CA VAL A 72 -8.36 -3.83 -6.53
C VAL A 72 -7.23 -2.88 -6.96
N ARG A 73 -6.73 -3.00 -8.21
CA ARG A 73 -5.66 -2.13 -8.71
C ARG A 73 -6.12 -0.67 -8.85
N GLU A 74 -7.34 -0.46 -9.33
CA GLU A 74 -7.90 0.89 -9.49
C GLU A 74 -8.18 1.55 -8.14
N ALA A 75 -8.67 0.78 -7.17
CA ALA A 75 -8.82 1.23 -5.79
C ALA A 75 -7.46 1.57 -5.14
N ALA A 76 -6.43 0.76 -5.41
CA ALA A 76 -5.07 1.02 -4.93
C ALA A 76 -4.49 2.32 -5.51
N VAL A 77 -4.72 2.58 -6.80
CA VAL A 77 -4.36 3.86 -7.44
C VAL A 77 -5.12 5.04 -6.84
N MET A 78 -6.43 4.88 -6.56
CA MET A 78 -7.26 5.90 -5.93
C MET A 78 -6.78 6.24 -4.51
N LEU A 79 -6.37 5.23 -3.74
CA LEU A 79 -5.88 5.36 -2.37
C LEU A 79 -4.36 5.61 -2.27
N GLN A 80 -3.66 5.67 -3.40
CA GLN A 80 -2.20 5.79 -3.48
C GLN A 80 -1.44 4.76 -2.62
N CYS A 81 -1.88 3.50 -2.64
CA CYS A 81 -1.28 2.40 -1.89
C CYS A 81 -0.96 1.19 -2.79
N ASP A 82 -0.28 0.18 -2.23
CA ASP A 82 -0.02 -1.07 -2.95
C ASP A 82 -1.32 -1.90 -3.04
N PRO A 83 -1.58 -2.60 -4.17
CA PRO A 83 -2.74 -3.49 -4.28
C PRO A 83 -2.83 -4.54 -3.18
N ARG A 84 -1.70 -4.96 -2.60
CA ARG A 84 -1.66 -5.87 -1.44
C ARG A 84 -2.34 -5.27 -0.22
N THR A 85 -2.14 -3.99 0.04
CA THR A 85 -2.79 -3.27 1.15
C THR A 85 -4.31 -3.34 1.02
N ILE A 86 -4.85 -3.28 -0.21
CA ILE A 86 -6.28 -3.43 -0.45
C ILE A 86 -6.75 -4.86 -0.15
N TYR A 87 -5.99 -5.88 -0.56
CA TYR A 87 -6.29 -7.27 -0.20
C TYR A 87 -6.28 -7.47 1.32
N ASP A 88 -5.27 -6.95 2.01
CA ASP A 88 -5.16 -7.03 3.47
C ASP A 88 -6.36 -6.35 4.14
N MET A 89 -6.81 -5.18 3.66
CA MET A 89 -7.99 -4.49 4.18
C MET A 89 -9.28 -5.30 3.98
N ILE A 90 -9.41 -6.01 2.86
CA ILE A 90 -10.55 -6.88 2.59
C ILE A 90 -10.52 -8.11 3.51
N GLU A 91 -9.36 -8.75 3.66
CA GLU A 91 -9.17 -9.92 4.54
C GLU A 91 -9.41 -9.57 6.01
N GLN A 92 -9.02 -8.37 6.45
CA GLN A 92 -9.29 -7.85 7.80
C GLN A 92 -10.75 -7.41 8.00
N GLY A 93 -11.59 -7.44 6.95
CA GLY A 93 -12.97 -6.95 7.01
C GLY A 93 -13.11 -5.43 7.18
N ARG A 94 -12.03 -4.67 6.91
CA ARG A 94 -12.03 -3.20 7.00
C ARG A 94 -12.63 -2.55 5.76
N LEU A 95 -12.55 -3.22 4.62
CA LEU A 95 -13.07 -2.76 3.34
C LEU A 95 -14.00 -3.80 2.74
N ASN A 96 -15.22 -3.40 2.44
CA ASN A 96 -16.20 -4.28 1.79
C ASN A 96 -15.85 -4.46 0.31
N ALA A 97 -15.89 -5.71 -0.15
CA ALA A 97 -15.66 -6.06 -1.54
C ALA A 97 -16.53 -7.22 -1.98
N ILE A 98 -16.93 -7.20 -3.25
CA ILE A 98 -17.74 -8.24 -3.88
C ILE A 98 -16.82 -9.09 -4.75
N ASN A 99 -16.82 -10.40 -4.50
CA ASN A 99 -16.11 -11.36 -5.33
C ASN A 99 -17.03 -11.88 -6.44
N LEU A 100 -16.78 -11.50 -7.70
CA LEU A 100 -17.55 -11.97 -8.87
C LEU A 100 -17.08 -13.33 -9.39
N SER A 101 -15.81 -13.70 -9.13
CA SER A 101 -15.16 -14.94 -9.59
C SER A 101 -13.80 -15.05 -8.90
N VAL A 102 -13.20 -16.25 -8.82
CA VAL A 102 -11.93 -16.55 -8.11
C VAL A 102 -10.83 -15.46 -8.23
N ARG A 103 -10.72 -14.77 -9.38
CA ARG A 103 -9.73 -13.70 -9.62
C ARG A 103 -10.33 -12.30 -9.88
N LYS A 104 -11.62 -12.09 -9.65
CA LYS A 104 -12.35 -10.85 -9.96
C LYS A 104 -13.05 -10.29 -8.72
N THR A 105 -12.29 -9.55 -7.92
CA THR A 105 -12.83 -8.73 -6.84
C THR A 105 -13.24 -7.34 -7.37
N ARG A 106 -14.36 -6.82 -6.87
CA ARG A 106 -14.87 -5.46 -7.12
C ARG A 106 -15.16 -4.75 -5.82
N ILE A 107 -14.86 -3.46 -5.78
CA ILE A 107 -15.01 -2.61 -4.59
C ILE A 107 -15.88 -1.43 -5.00
N HIS A 108 -16.94 -1.14 -4.26
CA HIS A 108 -17.74 0.05 -4.55
C HIS A 108 -17.02 1.30 -4.06
N LYS A 109 -17.13 2.38 -4.84
CA LYS A 109 -16.54 3.66 -4.45
C LYS A 109 -17.10 4.19 -3.12
N LYS A 110 -18.39 3.94 -2.86
CA LYS A 110 -19.05 4.27 -1.59
C LYS A 110 -18.37 3.62 -0.37
N ASP A 111 -17.90 2.38 -0.50
CA ASP A 111 -17.21 1.69 0.59
C ASP A 111 -15.84 2.31 0.87
N ILE A 112 -15.14 2.77 -0.18
CA ILE A 112 -13.88 3.51 -0.04
C ILE A 112 -14.13 4.88 0.60
N ASP A 113 -15.15 5.62 0.15
CA ASP A 113 -15.52 6.92 0.74
C ASP A 113 -15.97 6.78 2.20
N ALA A 114 -16.60 5.66 2.56
CA ALA A 114 -16.97 5.33 3.94
C ALA A 114 -15.75 5.15 4.85
N LEU A 115 -14.60 4.69 4.33
CA LEU A 115 -13.35 4.60 5.11
C LEU A 115 -12.92 5.96 5.66
N PHE A 116 -13.12 7.03 4.90
CA PHE A 116 -12.76 8.39 5.30
C PHE A 116 -13.84 9.07 6.15
N SER A 117 -15.10 8.65 5.99
CA SER A 117 -16.24 9.19 6.73
C SER A 117 -16.27 8.70 8.17
N ASN A 118 -15.89 7.44 8.38
CA ASN A 118 -15.66 6.89 9.70
C ASN A 118 -14.33 7.46 10.22
N LYS A 119 -14.38 8.65 10.84
CA LYS A 119 -13.30 9.17 11.69
C LYS A 119 -13.15 8.26 12.92
N SER A 120 -12.70 7.02 12.74
CA SER A 120 -12.05 6.33 13.83
C SER A 120 -10.76 7.10 14.08
N THR A 121 -10.70 7.75 15.24
CA THR A 121 -9.48 8.31 15.83
C THR A 121 -8.32 7.38 15.49
N ILE A 122 -7.19 7.94 15.06
CA ILE A 122 -5.93 7.21 14.89
C ILE A 122 -5.58 6.62 16.25
N VAL A 123 -6.14 5.46 16.57
CA VAL A 123 -5.59 4.58 17.60
C VAL A 123 -4.45 3.91 16.87
N ASN A 124 -3.23 4.30 17.22
CA ASN A 124 -2.01 3.65 16.82
C ASN A 124 -2.15 2.14 17.10
N SER A 125 -2.59 1.39 16.10
CA SER A 125 -2.50 -0.08 16.07
C SER A 125 -1.13 -0.46 15.49
N GLN A 126 -0.08 0.14 16.07
CA GLN A 126 1.18 -0.54 16.34
C GLN A 126 1.13 -0.94 17.81
N ASN A 127 0.01 -1.54 18.21
CA ASN A 127 -0.20 -2.20 19.49
C ASN A 127 -1.13 -3.37 19.20
N SER A 128 -0.57 -4.41 18.59
CA SER A 128 -0.84 -5.75 19.11
C SER A 128 -0.20 -5.84 20.50
N SER A 129 -0.65 -5.00 21.43
CA SER A 129 -0.56 -5.28 22.85
C SER A 129 -1.61 -6.34 23.10
N VAL A 130 -1.25 -7.59 22.80
CA VAL A 130 -1.66 -8.64 23.72
C VAL A 130 -1.08 -8.18 25.05
N ASP A 131 -1.93 -7.65 25.93
CA ASP A 131 -1.56 -7.12 27.23
C ASP A 131 -0.97 -8.26 28.07
N PHE A 132 0.32 -8.57 27.87
CA PHE A 132 1.13 -9.45 28.70
C PHE A 132 1.61 -8.76 29.99
N ASP A 133 1.24 -7.48 30.19
CA ASP A 133 1.66 -6.66 31.33
C ASP A 133 0.54 -6.32 32.31
N LYS A 134 -0.53 -7.13 32.39
CA LYS A 134 -1.27 -7.21 33.66
C LYS A 134 -0.50 -8.15 34.57
N GLN A 135 0.61 -7.65 35.13
CA GLN A 135 1.20 -8.29 36.29
C GLN A 135 0.09 -8.36 37.35
N PRO A 136 -0.39 -9.56 37.74
CA PRO A 136 -1.46 -9.66 38.70
C PRO A 136 -0.97 -9.01 40.00
N SER A 137 -1.85 -8.30 40.69
CA SER A 137 -1.55 -7.80 42.04
C SER A 137 -0.94 -8.94 42.87
N LYS A 138 0.08 -8.67 43.69
CA LYS A 138 0.79 -9.68 44.52
C LYS A 138 -0.17 -10.58 45.33
N LYS A 139 -1.41 -10.14 45.56
CA LYS A 139 -2.48 -10.90 46.25
C LYS A 139 -3.03 -12.09 45.45
N ASP A 140 -2.92 -12.07 44.12
CA ASP A 140 -3.55 -13.05 43.21
C ASP A 140 -2.55 -13.99 42.53
N CYS A 141 -1.31 -14.04 43.05
CA CYS A 141 -0.28 -14.98 42.61
C CYS A 141 0.01 -16.01 43.69
N TYR A 142 0.38 -17.23 43.29
CA TYR A 142 1.09 -18.17 44.15
C TYR A 142 2.57 -18.19 43.81
N THR A 143 3.40 -18.44 44.82
CA THR A 143 4.79 -18.87 44.59
C THR A 143 4.86 -20.36 44.30
N VAL A 144 5.91 -20.81 43.63
CA VAL A 144 6.15 -22.25 43.38
C VAL A 144 6.01 -23.07 44.67
N GLY A 145 6.62 -22.64 45.78
CA GLY A 145 6.55 -23.35 47.06
C GLY A 145 5.13 -23.44 47.66
N GLU A 146 4.32 -22.38 47.50
CA GLU A 146 2.92 -22.39 47.94
C GLU A 146 2.08 -23.38 47.13
N ILE A 147 2.31 -23.50 45.82
CA ILE A 147 1.60 -24.44 44.95
C ILE A 147 1.90 -25.89 45.36
N LEU A 148 3.19 -26.20 45.57
CA LEU A 148 3.60 -27.54 46.02
C LEU A 148 2.96 -27.91 47.36
N SER A 149 2.90 -26.96 48.29
CA SER A 149 2.34 -27.17 49.63
C SER A 149 0.81 -27.30 49.61
N ARG A 150 0.11 -26.51 48.78
CA ARG A 150 -1.37 -26.54 48.70
C ARG A 150 -1.90 -27.78 48.00
N TYR A 151 -1.27 -28.17 46.89
CA TYR A 151 -1.74 -29.26 46.05
C TYR A 151 -1.04 -30.60 46.32
N GLY A 152 -0.04 -30.62 47.21
CA GLY A 152 0.66 -31.84 47.59
C GLY A 152 1.40 -32.53 46.45
N ILE A 153 1.81 -31.78 45.42
CA ILE A 153 2.44 -32.32 44.21
C ILE A 153 3.97 -32.18 44.27
N ALA A 154 4.66 -33.07 43.54
CA ALA A 154 6.11 -32.96 43.35
C ALA A 154 6.48 -31.81 42.38
N ASP A 155 7.62 -31.17 42.62
CA ASP A 155 8.13 -30.05 41.80
C ASP A 155 8.27 -30.41 40.31
N ALA A 156 8.70 -31.64 40.03
CA ALA A 156 8.79 -32.15 38.65
C ALA A 156 7.44 -32.16 37.93
N THR A 157 6.36 -32.50 38.64
CA THR A 157 5.00 -32.53 38.08
C THR A 157 4.51 -31.11 37.78
N LEU A 158 4.73 -30.17 38.70
CA LEU A 158 4.39 -28.76 38.49
C LEU A 158 5.12 -28.17 37.27
N ARG A 159 6.42 -28.43 37.12
CA ARG A 159 7.21 -27.97 35.96
C ARG A 159 6.67 -28.53 34.63
N ARG A 160 6.28 -29.80 34.61
CA ARG A 160 5.67 -30.44 33.42
C ARG A 160 4.34 -29.79 33.06
N ILE A 161 3.45 -29.61 34.03
CA ILE A 161 2.14 -28.98 33.84
C ILE A 161 2.31 -27.57 33.26
N ILE A 162 3.22 -26.77 33.82
CA ILE A 162 3.47 -25.42 33.31
C ILE A 162 4.00 -25.45 31.86
N SER A 163 4.84 -26.42 31.52
CA SER A 163 5.37 -26.56 30.16
C SER A 163 4.30 -27.01 29.16
N ILE A 164 3.40 -27.91 29.56
CA ILE A 164 2.33 -28.44 28.70
C ILE A 164 1.27 -27.38 28.42
N HIS A 165 0.84 -26.66 29.46
CA HIS A 165 -0.23 -25.66 29.36
C HIS A 165 0.28 -24.24 29.03
N LYS A 166 1.59 -24.07 28.85
CA LYS A 166 2.25 -22.78 28.52
C LYS A 166 1.81 -21.63 29.45
N ILE A 167 1.77 -21.91 30.75
CA ILE A 167 1.30 -20.93 31.76
C ILE A 167 2.31 -19.78 31.87
N PRO A 168 1.87 -18.51 31.87
CA PRO A 168 2.76 -17.37 32.07
C PRO A 168 3.43 -17.42 33.45
N LYS A 169 4.73 -17.18 33.47
CA LYS A 169 5.55 -17.14 34.69
C LYS A 169 6.07 -15.72 34.89
N TYR A 170 5.99 -15.23 36.13
CA TYR A 170 6.54 -13.93 36.50
C TYR A 170 7.67 -14.13 37.51
N SER A 171 8.91 -13.79 37.15
CA SER A 171 10.05 -13.84 38.07
C SER A 171 10.21 -12.49 38.78
N ASN A 172 10.00 -12.46 40.09
CA ASN A 172 10.29 -11.30 40.93
C ASN A 172 11.40 -11.68 41.93
N GLY A 173 12.65 -11.37 41.58
CA GLY A 173 13.82 -11.69 42.40
C GLY A 173 14.07 -13.21 42.48
N LYS A 174 14.17 -13.76 43.70
CA LYS A 174 14.43 -15.19 43.94
C LYS A 174 13.21 -16.09 43.74
N PHE A 175 12.01 -15.51 43.60
CA PHE A 175 10.76 -16.27 43.54
C PHE A 175 10.11 -16.16 42.16
N VAL A 176 9.53 -17.28 41.73
CA VAL A 176 8.70 -17.37 40.53
C VAL A 176 7.24 -17.41 40.96
N TYR A 177 6.45 -16.51 40.38
CA TYR A 177 5.04 -16.30 40.64
C TYR A 177 4.20 -16.78 39.46
N ILE A 178 3.06 -17.37 39.77
CA ILE A 178 2.08 -17.85 38.80
C ILE A 178 0.69 -17.40 39.25
N ALA A 179 -0.18 -17.01 38.32
CA ALA A 179 -1.53 -16.56 38.63
C ALA A 179 -2.37 -17.71 39.23
N LYS A 180 -3.12 -17.41 40.29
CA LYS A 180 -3.99 -18.40 40.95
C LYS A 180 -5.04 -18.95 39.98
N GLN A 181 -5.62 -18.11 39.14
CA GLN A 181 -6.69 -18.49 38.21
C GLN A 181 -6.25 -19.56 37.21
N ASP A 182 -5.05 -19.44 36.66
CA ASP A 182 -4.53 -20.37 35.67
C ASP A 182 -4.24 -21.74 36.29
N ILE A 183 -3.65 -21.74 37.49
CA ILE A 183 -3.34 -22.96 38.24
C ILE A 183 -4.61 -23.63 38.73
N ASP A 184 -5.48 -22.90 39.42
CA ASP A 184 -6.71 -23.43 39.99
C ASP A 184 -7.60 -24.03 38.90
N SER A 185 -7.68 -23.41 37.72
CA SER A 185 -8.44 -23.93 36.58
C SER A 185 -7.90 -25.25 36.06
N ILE A 186 -6.57 -25.42 36.01
CA ILE A 186 -5.93 -26.66 35.55
C ILE A 186 -6.09 -27.76 36.58
N PHE A 187 -5.81 -27.48 37.87
CA PHE A 187 -5.94 -28.48 38.93
C PHE A 187 -7.39 -28.87 39.20
N LYS A 188 -8.35 -27.94 39.10
CA LYS A 188 -9.78 -28.27 39.16
C LYS A 188 -10.19 -29.20 38.03
N ARG A 189 -9.60 -29.07 36.84
CA ARG A 189 -9.85 -29.96 35.72
C ARG A 189 -9.28 -31.37 35.95
N LEU A 190 -8.13 -31.46 36.60
CA LEU A 190 -7.45 -32.72 36.92
C LEU A 190 -8.12 -33.50 38.07
N ILE A 191 -8.69 -32.82 39.07
CA ILE A 191 -9.33 -33.47 40.23
C ILE A 191 -10.68 -34.13 39.86
N VAL A 192 -11.36 -33.66 38.81
CA VAL A 192 -12.66 -34.24 38.36
C VAL A 192 -12.49 -35.58 37.65
N GLU A 193 -11.26 -35.98 37.28
CA GLU A 193 -11.01 -37.27 36.62
C GLU A 193 -10.77 -38.43 37.62
N ASP A 194 -10.65 -38.16 38.92
CA ASP A 194 -10.38 -39.15 39.97
C ASP A 194 -11.52 -39.32 40.99
N SER A 195 -12.74 -38.83 40.70
CA SER A 195 -13.96 -39.01 41.53
C SER A 195 -15.07 -39.71 40.75
#